data_AF-A0A139MG40-F1
#
_entry.id   AF-A0A139MG40-F1
#
_cell.length_a   1.000
_cell.length_b   1.000
_cell.length_c   1.000
_cell.angle_alpha   90.00
_cell.angle_beta   90.00
_cell.angle_gamma   90.00
#
_symmetry.space_group_name_H-M   'P 1'
#
loop_
_entity.id
_entity.type
_entity.pdbx_description
1 polymer ?
#
loop_
_entity_poly.entity_id
_entity_poly.type
_entity_poly.pdbx_seq_one_letter_code
_entity_poly.pdbx_strand_id
1 'polypeptide(L)' 'MEKVKSFFTPKRILVLLILLLIVIFAVLNFSPVRVNMLFFNIDIPMFYGIIAVGLIGFICGYVMRGRK' A
#
# COMPACT_ATOMS: atom_id res chain seq x y z
N MET A 1 29.10 -12.92 -14.95
CA MET A 1 28.84 -11.74 -14.09
C MET A 1 28.03 -10.61 -14.78
N GLU A 2 27.76 -10.68 -16.09
CA GLU A 2 27.05 -9.60 -16.82
C GLU A 2 25.52 -9.59 -16.59
N LYS A 3 24.89 -10.76 -16.37
CA LYS A 3 23.43 -10.85 -16.12
C LYS A 3 22.99 -10.19 -14.81
N VAL A 4 23.88 -10.10 -13.81
CA VAL A 4 23.59 -9.47 -12.52
C VAL A 4 23.49 -7.94 -12.64
N LYS A 5 24.33 -7.32 -13.49
CA LYS A 5 24.28 -5.88 -13.77
C LYS A 5 23.00 -5.45 -14.48
N SER A 6 22.43 -6.31 -15.35
CA SER A 6 21.15 -6.04 -16.00
C SER A 6 19.98 -6.09 -15.01
N PHE A 7 20.04 -6.97 -14.00
CA PHE A 7 19.02 -7.09 -12.97
C PHE A 7 19.05 -5.93 -11.95
N PHE A 8 20.24 -5.43 -11.62
CA PHE A 8 20.45 -4.26 -10.75
C PHE A 8 20.32 -2.94 -11.52
N THR A 9 19.20 -2.75 -12.22
CA THR A 9 18.83 -1.42 -12.70
C THR A 9 18.41 -0.57 -11.50
N PRO A 10 18.86 0.69 -11.34
CA PRO A 10 18.51 1.52 -10.18
C PRO A 10 16.99 1.62 -9.97
N LYS A 11 16.21 1.65 -11.05
CA LYS A 11 14.75 1.58 -11.01
C LYS A 11 14.22 0.32 -10.31
N ARG A 12 14.79 -0.86 -10.59
CA ARG A 12 14.36 -2.14 -9.99
C ARG A 12 14.72 -2.21 -8.51
N ILE A 13 15.89 -1.72 -8.14
CA ILE A 13 16.32 -1.64 -6.74
C ILE A 13 15.37 -0.73 -5.95
N LEU A 14 15.00 0.41 -6.53
CA LEU A 14 14.07 1.35 -5.91
C LEU A 14 12.69 0.72 -5.71
N VAL A 15 12.17 0.01 -6.71
CA VAL A 15 10.90 -0.73 -6.60
C VAL A 15 10.98 -1.82 -5.51
N LEU A 16 12.05 -2.61 -5.48
CA LEU A 16 12.25 -3.64 -4.45
C LEU A 16 12.33 -3.02 -3.04
N LEU A 17 13.00 -1.88 -2.91
CA LEU A 17 13.13 -1.16 -1.65
C LEU A 17 11.78 -0.61 -1.17
N ILE A 18 10.99 -0.01 -2.06
CA ILE A 18 9.63 0.43 -1.75
C ILE A 18 8.77 -0.77 -1.33
N LEU A 19 8.84 -1.86 -2.08
CA LEU A 19 8.05 -3.07 -1.79
C LEU A 19 8.43 -3.67 -0.43
N LEU A 20 9.73 -3.71 -0.11
CA LEU A 20 10.22 -4.12 1.20
C LEU A 20 9.69 -3.20 2.31
N LEU A 21 9.70 -1.87 2.09
CA LEU A 21 9.15 -0.91 3.03
C LEU A 21 7.66 -1.13 3.29
N ILE A 22 6.89 -1.41 2.23
CA ILE A 22 5.46 -1.70 2.33
C ILE A 22 5.22 -2.96 3.18
N VAL A 23 6.02 -4.01 2.97
CA VAL A 23 5.92 -5.25 3.76
C VAL A 23 6.25 -5.00 5.24
N ILE A 24 7.35 -4.30 5.52
CA ILE A 24 7.73 -3.94 6.90
C ILE A 24 6.63 -3.09 7.54
N PHE A 25 6.13 -2.09 6.83
CA PHE A 25 5.03 -1.25 7.28
C PHE A 25 3.79 -2.09 7.60
N ALA A 26 3.41 -3.04 6.74
CA ALA A 26 2.28 -3.92 6.97
C ALA A 26 2.45 -4.71 8.28
N VAL A 27 3.59 -5.38 8.45
CA VAL A 27 3.87 -6.20 9.65
C VAL A 27 3.88 -5.36 10.92
N LEU A 28 4.50 -4.18 10.89
CA LEU A 28 4.55 -3.28 12.06
C LEU A 28 3.17 -2.69 12.41
N ASN A 29 2.28 -2.55 11.42
CA ASN A 29 0.94 -1.98 11.59
C ASN A 29 -0.17 -3.05 11.57
N PHE A 30 0.19 -4.32 11.81
CA PHE A 30 -0.78 -5.41 11.94
C PHE A 30 -1.46 -5.44 13.31
N SER A 31 -0.94 -4.68 14.28
CA SER A 31 -1.58 -4.51 15.58
C SER A 31 -2.93 -3.78 15.44
N PRO A 32 -4.00 -4.30 16.06
CA PRO A 32 -5.30 -3.65 16.01
C PRO A 32 -5.26 -2.29 16.69
N VAL A 33 -5.78 -1.28 16.01
CA VAL A 33 -5.98 0.06 16.56
C VAL A 33 -7.47 0.37 16.63
N ARG A 34 -7.84 1.17 17.63
CA ARG A 34 -9.20 1.66 17.76
C ARG A 34 -9.43 2.84 16.83
N VAL A 35 -10.26 2.66 15.82
CA VAL A 35 -10.68 3.71 14.90
C VAL A 35 -12.07 4.20 15.31
N ASN A 36 -12.14 5.46 15.72
CA ASN A 36 -13.41 6.12 16.01
C ASN A 36 -13.97 6.73 14.71
N MET A 37 -14.97 6.08 14.14
CA MET A 37 -15.70 6.59 12.97
C MET A 37 -16.86 7.47 13.44
N LEU A 38 -17.45 8.23 12.52
CA LEU A 38 -18.50 9.22 12.81
C LEU A 38 -19.67 8.67 13.66
N PHE A 39 -20.02 7.40 13.50
CA PHE A 39 -21.17 6.78 14.18
C PHE A 39 -20.82 5.56 15.03
N PHE A 40 -19.60 5.03 14.95
CA PHE A 40 -19.23 3.79 15.62
C PHE A 40 -17.71 3.64 15.76
N ASN A 41 -17.29 2.77 16.67
CA ASN A 41 -15.88 2.45 16.89
C ASN A 41 -15.58 1.06 16.35
N ILE A 42 -14.47 0.93 15.61
CA ILE A 42 -13.99 -0.35 15.11
C ILE A 42 -12.56 -0.57 15.56
N ASP A 43 -12.28 -1.74 16.11
CA ASP A 43 -10.92 -2.20 16.36
C ASP A 43 -10.45 -3.01 15.14
N ILE A 44 -9.59 -2.41 14.30
CA ILE A 44 -9.00 -3.06 13.11
C ILE A 44 -7.51 -2.78 13.03
N PRO A 45 -6.71 -3.70 12.48
CA PRO A 45 -5.34 -3.39 12.10
C PRO A 45 -5.30 -2.18 11.16
N MET A 46 -4.43 -1.21 11.47
CA MET A 46 -4.30 0.05 10.72
C MET A 46 -4.10 -0.21 9.22
N PHE A 47 -3.34 -1.25 8.90
CA PHE A 47 -3.05 -1.68 7.55
C PHE A 47 -4.31 -1.91 6.69
N TYR A 48 -5.37 -2.53 7.25
CA TYR A 48 -6.61 -2.76 6.52
C TYR A 48 -7.33 -1.45 6.18
N GLY A 49 -7.32 -0.48 7.10
CA GLY A 49 -7.91 0.85 6.85
C GLY A 49 -7.22 1.56 5.68
N ILE A 50 -5.89 1.50 5.62
CA ILE A 50 -5.09 2.09 4.54
C ILE A 50 -5.39 1.41 3.20
N ILE A 51 -5.45 0.08 3.16
CA ILE A 51 -5.83 -0.66 1.95
C ILE A 51 -7.22 -0.26 1.48
N ALA A 52 -8.21 -0.20 2.38
CA ALA A 52 -9.59 0.12 2.03
C ALA A 52 -9.68 1.51 1.37
N VAL A 53 -9.09 2.54 1.98
CA VAL A 53 -9.11 3.91 1.44
C VAL A 53 -8.33 3.98 0.12
N GLY A 54 -7.18 3.30 0.03
CA GLY A 54 -6.39 3.22 -1.19
C GLY A 54 -7.16 2.58 -2.36
N LEU A 55 -7.88 1.49 -2.10
CA LEU A 55 -8.73 0.82 -3.09
C LEU A 55 -9.89 1.72 -3.53
N ILE A 56 -10.56 2.40 -2.60
CA ILE A 56 -11.64 3.35 -2.93
C ILE A 56 -11.11 4.46 -3.85
N GLY A 57 -9.96 5.06 -3.51
CA GLY A 57 -9.33 6.08 -4.34
C GLY A 57 -8.93 5.56 -5.71
N PHE A 58 -8.38 4.34 -5.79
CA PHE A 58 -8.01 3.70 -7.05
C PHE A 58 -9.22 3.44 -7.95
N ILE A 59 -10.30 2.85 -7.40
CA ILE A 59 -11.54 2.59 -8.13
C ILE A 59 -12.14 3.89 -8.63
N CYS A 60 -12.23 4.91 -7.77
CA CYS A 60 -12.75 6.22 -8.14
C CYS A 60 -11.93 6.86 -9.28
N GLY A 61 -10.60 6.84 -9.15
CA GLY A 61 -9.70 7.34 -10.19
C GLY A 61 -9.81 6.58 -11.51
N TYR A 62 -9.95 5.24 -11.46
CA TYR A 62 -10.13 4.41 -12.65
C TYR A 62 -11.45 4.71 -13.37
N VAL A 63 -12.56 4.78 -12.62
CA VAL A 63 -13.88 5.11 -13.16
C VAL A 63 -13.88 6.52 -13.78
N MET A 64 -13.27 7.51 -13.12
CA MET A 64 -13.18 8.87 -13.65
C MET A 64 -12.25 8.96 -14.87
N ARG A 65 -11.20 8.15 -14.95
CA ARG A 65 -10.28 8.11 -16.09
C ARG A 65 -10.94 7.58 -17.36
N GLY A 66 -11.90 6.66 -17.24
CA GLY A 66 -12.71 6.17 -18.35
C GLY A 66 -13.78 7.15 -18.86
N ARG A 67 -13.93 8.34 -18.23
CA ARG A 67 -14.90 9.38 -18.62
C ARG A 67 -14.26 10.56 -19.38
N LYS A 68 -13.06 10.39 -19.93
CA LYS A 68 -12.43 11.31 -20.89
C LYS A 68 -12.28 10.63 -22.24
#